data_AF-A0A2Z6UL09-F1
#
_entry.id   AF-A0A2Z6UL09-F1
#
_cell.length_a   1.000
_cell.length_b   1.000
_cell.length_c   1.000
_cell.angle_alpha   90.00
_cell.angle_beta   90.00
_cell.angle_gamma   90.00
#
_symmetry.space_group_name_H-M   'P 1'
#
loop_
_entity.id
_entity.type
_entity.pdbx_description
1 polymer ?
#
loop_
_entity_poly.entity_id
_entity_poly.type
_entity_poly.pdbx_seq_one_letter_code
_entity_poly.pdbx_strand_id
1 'polypeptide(L)' 'MDSEKFSDLACCVGFADGQEYYDGDSAESTLSFYKDEPLIHEINTGMNFSLRIFDLQVATGQILSVKG' A
#
# COMPACT_ATOMS: atom_id res chain seq x y z
N MET A 1 -7.69 -25.79 2.10
CA MET A 1 -8.16 -24.86 1.05
C MET A 1 -9.21 -24.00 1.71
N ASP A 2 -8.88 -22.72 1.84
CA ASP A 2 -9.75 -21.54 2.05
C ASP A 2 -8.85 -20.37 2.47
N SER A 3 -7.83 -20.07 1.64
CA SER A 3 -7.08 -18.81 1.72
C SER A 3 -7.72 -17.76 0.80
N GLU A 4 -8.99 -17.95 0.42
CA GLU A 4 -9.79 -16.98 -0.32
C GLU A 4 -10.07 -15.78 0.57
N LYS A 5 -9.13 -14.85 0.57
CA LYS A 5 -9.31 -13.39 0.59
C LYS A 5 -7.94 -12.77 0.37
N PHE A 6 -7.35 -13.04 -0.79
CA PHE A 6 -6.25 -12.20 -1.28
C PHE A 6 -6.87 -10.84 -1.61
N SER A 7 -6.66 -9.83 -0.77
CA SER A 7 -7.09 -8.45 -1.06
C SER A 7 -5.87 -7.63 -1.47
N ASP A 8 -5.30 -7.97 -2.63
CA ASP A 8 -4.44 -7.02 -3.31
C ASP A 8 -5.34 -5.87 -3.76
N LEU A 9 -5.20 -4.71 -3.11
CA LEU A 9 -5.98 -3.52 -3.41
C LEU A 9 -5.17 -2.64 -4.36
N ALA A 10 -5.75 -2.28 -5.50
CA ALA A 10 -5.07 -1.36 -6.39
C ALA A 10 -5.01 0.03 -5.73
N CYS A 11 -3.82 0.62 -5.75
CA CYS A 11 -3.59 1.96 -5.23
C CYS A 11 -2.66 2.77 -6.14
N CYS A 12 -2.77 4.08 -6.03
CA CYS A 12 -1.79 5.02 -6.53
C CYS A 12 -0.83 5.37 -5.39
N VAL A 13 0.48 5.33 -5.67
CA VAL A 13 1.53 5.72 -4.73
C VAL A 13 1.97 7.14 -5.07
N GLY A 14 1.99 8.03 -4.08
CA GLY A 14 2.49 9.39 -4.21
C GLY A 14 3.55 9.70 -3.16
N PHE A 15 4.65 10.32 -3.60
CA PHE A 15 5.70 10.83 -2.73
C PHE A 15 5.60 12.36 -2.65
N ALA A 16 5.69 12.91 -1.45
CA ALA A 16 5.44 14.34 -1.22
C ALA A 16 6.59 15.25 -1.68
N ASP A 17 7.79 14.69 -1.82
CA ASP A 17 9.04 15.42 -2.07
C ASP A 17 9.47 15.42 -3.54
N GLY A 18 8.75 14.72 -4.40
CA GLY A 18 9.03 14.63 -5.84
C GLY A 18 10.35 13.93 -6.18
N GLN A 19 10.90 13.14 -5.24
CA GLN A 19 12.14 12.39 -5.45
C GLN A 19 11.87 11.00 -6.01
N GLU A 20 12.89 10.45 -6.68
CA GLU A 20 12.95 9.04 -7.03
C GLU A 20 13.57 8.25 -5.88
N TYR A 21 13.13 7.01 -5.71
CA TYR A 21 13.58 6.11 -4.66
C TYR A 21 14.08 4.80 -5.27
N TYR A 22 15.15 4.26 -4.69
CA TYR A 22 15.82 3.06 -5.17
C TYR A 22 15.84 1.97 -4.10
N ASP A 23 16.29 0.78 -4.48
CA ASP A 23 16.36 -0.38 -3.59
C ASP A 23 17.19 -0.07 -2.33
N GLY A 24 16.58 -0.27 -1.17
CA GLY A 24 17.18 -0.02 0.14
C GLY A 24 16.78 1.31 0.78
N ASP A 25 16.16 2.21 0.03
CA ASP A 25 15.66 3.48 0.57
C ASP A 25 14.41 3.26 1.45
N SER A 26 14.21 4.21 2.37
CA SER A 26 13.01 4.28 3.21
C SER A 26 12.37 5.66 3.05
N ALA A 27 11.06 5.68 2.80
CA ALA A 27 10.33 6.88 2.45
C ALA A 27 8.93 6.87 3.07
N GLU A 28 8.41 8.05 3.36
CA GLU A 28 6.98 8.22 3.61
C GLU A 28 6.25 8.43 2.28
N SER A 29 5.16 7.70 2.08
CA SER A 29 4.34 7.80 0.87
C SER A 29 2.86 7.85 1.22
N THR A 30 2.08 8.45 0.32
CA THR A 30 0.62 8.42 0.36
C THR A 30 0.13 7.31 -0.56
N LEU A 31 -0.66 6.39 -0.02
CA LEU A 31 -1.38 5.38 -0.77
C LEU A 31 -2.82 5.84 -0.98
N SER A 32 -3.22 6.04 -2.22
CA SER A 32 -4.59 6.42 -2.59
C SER A 32 -5.29 5.23 -3.26
N PHE A 33 -6.32 4.69 -2.62
CA PHE A 33 -7.07 3.54 -3.11
C PHE A 33 -8.28 3.99 -3.94
N TYR A 34 -8.69 3.17 -4.91
CA TYR A 34 -9.89 3.46 -5.70
C TYR A 34 -11.16 3.21 -4.88
N LYS A 35 -12.22 3.99 -5.13
CA LYS A 35 -13.46 3.93 -4.35
C LYS A 35 -14.19 2.59 -4.45
N ASP A 36 -13.97 1.86 -5.53
CA ASP A 36 -14.60 0.57 -5.80
C ASP A 36 -13.75 -0.60 -5.29
N GLU A 37 -12.58 -0.34 -4.69
CA GLU A 37 -11.76 -1.38 -4.08
C GLU A 37 -12.51 -1.98 -2.88
N PRO A 38 -12.68 -3.31 -2.85
CA PRO A 38 -13.31 -3.96 -1.72
C PRO A 38 -12.44 -3.74 -0.48
N LEU A 39 -13.06 -3.56 0.69
CA LEU A 39 -12.38 -3.59 2.00
C LEU A 39 -11.51 -2.36 2.36
N ILE A 40 -11.61 -1.23 1.64
CA ILE A 40 -10.92 0.02 2.04
C ILE A 40 -11.24 0.45 3.49
N HIS A 41 -12.43 0.09 4.00
CA HIS A 41 -12.87 0.38 5.37
C HIS A 41 -12.13 -0.43 6.46
N GLU A 42 -11.33 -1.42 6.09
CA GLU A 42 -10.60 -2.28 7.04
C GLU A 42 -9.14 -1.84 7.25
N ILE A 43 -8.69 -0.80 6.55
CA ILE A 43 -7.32 -0.28 6.67
C ILE A 43 -7.19 0.54 7.95
N ASN A 44 -6.22 0.18 8.80
CA ASN A 44 -5.98 0.80 10.10
C ASN A 44 -4.49 1.14 10.29
N THR A 45 -4.21 2.15 11.12
CA THR A 45 -2.84 2.49 11.55
C THR A 45 -2.17 1.30 12.23
N GLY A 46 -0.88 1.10 11.94
CA GLY A 46 -0.05 0.03 12.47
C GLY A 46 -0.08 -1.26 11.64
N MET A 47 -1.00 -1.38 10.67
CA MET A 47 -1.03 -2.52 9.75
C MET A 47 0.20 -2.52 8.85
N ASN A 48 0.84 -3.69 8.72
CA ASN A 48 1.91 -3.90 7.75
C ASN A 48 1.32 -4.25 6.39
N PHE A 49 1.99 -3.83 5.32
CA PHE A 49 1.61 -4.17 3.96
C PHE A 49 2.85 -4.50 3.11
N SER A 50 2.62 -5.24 2.02
CA SER A 50 3.57 -5.40 0.92
C SER A 50 3.07 -4.66 -0.31
N LEU A 51 3.90 -3.83 -0.91
CA LEU A 51 3.61 -3.21 -2.21
C LEU A 51 4.11 -4.14 -3.31
N ARG A 52 3.24 -4.41 -4.29
CA ARG A 52 3.53 -5.33 -5.39
C ARG A 52 3.23 -4.66 -6.73
N ILE A 53 4.04 -4.97 -7.74
CA ILE A 53 3.76 -4.69 -9.14
C ILE A 53 3.63 -6.05 -9.82
N PHE A 54 2.40 -6.41 -10.22
CA PHE A 54 2.05 -7.79 -10.55
C PHE A 54 2.45 -8.73 -9.40
N ASP A 55 3.22 -9.79 -9.68
CA ASP A 55 3.65 -10.77 -8.67
C ASP A 55 4.95 -10.38 -7.95
N LEU A 56 5.59 -9.26 -8.34
CA LEU A 56 6.84 -8.82 -7.76
C LEU A 56 6.60 -7.90 -6.56
N GLN A 57 7.03 -8.31 -5.38
CA GLN A 57 7.09 -7.44 -4.21
C GLN A 57 8.22 -6.43 -4.36
N VAL A 58 7.87 -5.15 -4.42
CA VAL A 58 8.82 -4.04 -4.64
C VAL A 58 9.11 -3.26 -3.35
N ALA A 59 8.21 -3.30 -2.37
CA ALA A 59 8.42 -2.67 -1.07
C ALA A 59 7.59 -3.35 0.03
N THR A 60 7.95 -3.05 1.28
CA THR A 60 7.13 -3.32 2.47
C THR A 60 6.98 -2.04 3.25
N GLY A 61 5.85 -1.88 3.96
CA GLY A 61 5.63 -0.72 4.79
C GLY A 61 4.65 -0.95 5.92
N GLN A 62 4.44 0.10 6.70
CA GLN A 62 3.45 0.16 7.77
C GLN A 62 2.56 1.38 7.58
N ILE A 63 1.25 1.21 7.78
CA ILE A 63 0.29 2.31 7.71
C ILE A 63 0.50 3.23 8.93
N LEU A 64 0.97 4.46 8.69
CA LEU A 64 1.21 5.45 9.76
C LEU A 64 -0.08 6.22 10.12
N SER A 65 -0.93 6.49 9.13
CA SER A 65 -2.21 7.17 9.33
C SER A 65 -3.19 6.84 8.19
N VAL A 66 -4.49 6.96 8.46
CA VAL A 66 -5.56 6.75 7.49
C VAL A 66 -6.38 8.04 7.38
N LYS A 67 -6.65 8.48 6.15
CA LYS A 67 -7.48 9.66 5.84
C LYS A 67 -8.66 9.21 4.97
N GLY A 68 -9.87 9.61 5.34
CA GLY A 68 -11.12 9.30 4.63
C GLY A 68 -11.56 10.40 3.67
#